data_AF-A0A173ZA04-F1
#
_entry.id   AF-A0A173ZA04-F1
#
_cell.length_a   1.000
_cell.length_b   1.000
_cell.length_c   1.000
_cell.angle_alpha   90.00
_cell.angle_beta   90.00
_cell.angle_gamma   90.00
#
_symmetry.space_group_name_H-M   'P 1'
#
loop_
_entity.id
_entity.type
_entity.pdbx_description
1 polymer ?
#
loop_
_entity_poly.entity_id
_entity_poly.type
_entity_poly.pdbx_seq_one_letter_code
_entity_poly.pdbx_strand_id
1 'polypeptide(L)'
;MDDYDTNYETKKLFEDIKKYCKTHAYELVFFCRDVEEVYLGKRVNDKDKVNEVKRFKSKKMIEAVLPQNLSQNEYKINGSNILNVLDKFWTRKN
;
A
#
# COMPACT_ATOMS: atom_id res chain seq x y z
N MET A 1 -2.00 -2.36 -11.65
CA MET A 1 -0.75 -3.14 -11.65
C MET A 1 -0.87 -4.02 -10.41
N ASP A 2 -1.62 -5.12 -10.51
CA ASP A 2 -2.35 -5.67 -9.34
C ASP A 2 -1.86 -7.06 -8.93
N ASP A 3 -0.89 -7.63 -9.65
CA ASP A 3 -0.50 -9.04 -9.50
C ASP A 3 1.03 -9.19 -9.64
N TYR A 4 1.75 -8.59 -8.68
CA TYR A 4 3.22 -8.68 -8.56
C TYR A 4 3.77 -10.12 -8.53
N ASP A 5 2.96 -11.07 -8.05
CA ASP A 5 3.38 -12.47 -7.84
C ASP A 5 3.34 -13.34 -9.10
N THR A 6 2.71 -12.89 -10.20
CA THR A 6 2.38 -13.78 -11.34
C THR A 6 3.03 -13.43 -12.67
N ASN A 7 3.71 -12.28 -12.81
CA ASN A 7 4.31 -11.88 -14.09
C ASN A 7 5.72 -11.27 -13.94
N TYR A 8 6.70 -11.89 -14.61
CA TYR A 8 8.09 -11.43 -14.70
C TYR A 8 8.21 -9.96 -15.14
N GLU A 9 7.36 -9.51 -16.05
CA GLU A 9 7.32 -8.11 -16.52
C GLU A 9 6.92 -7.14 -15.41
N THR A 10 6.02 -7.58 -14.51
CA THR A 10 5.57 -6.75 -13.37
C THR A 10 6.69 -6.56 -12.36
N LYS A 11 7.49 -7.62 -12.10
CA LYS A 11 8.68 -7.52 -11.26
C LYS A 11 9.74 -6.60 -11.87
N LYS A 12 9.99 -6.73 -13.18
CA LYS A 12 10.96 -5.86 -13.88
C LYS A 12 10.53 -4.40 -13.83
N LEU A 13 9.27 -4.10 -14.13
CA LEU A 13 8.72 -2.74 -14.04
C LEU A 13 8.85 -2.18 -12.61
N PHE A 14 8.62 -2.99 -11.59
CA PHE A 14 8.79 -2.55 -10.20
C PHE A 14 10.25 -2.20 -9.86
N GLU A 15 11.22 -2.99 -10.33
CA GLU A 15 12.64 -2.67 -10.17
C GLU A 15 13.05 -1.42 -10.95
N ASP A 16 12.51 -1.22 -12.15
CA ASP A 16 12.74 -0.01 -12.94
C ASP A 16 12.18 1.24 -12.23
N ILE A 17 10.98 1.14 -11.63
CA ILE A 17 10.39 2.20 -10.80
C ILE A 17 11.27 2.48 -9.58
N LYS A 18 11.72 1.45 -8.84
CA LYS A 18 12.65 1.62 -7.70
C LYS A 18 13.91 2.37 -8.11
N LYS A 19 14.51 1.97 -9.24
CA LYS A 19 15.72 2.61 -9.78
C LYS A 19 15.44 4.07 -10.13
N TYR A 20 14.33 4.35 -10.81
CA TYR A 20 13.93 5.70 -11.17
C TYR A 20 13.75 6.60 -9.94
N CYS A 21 13.06 6.12 -8.90
CA CYS A 21 12.88 6.85 -7.65
C CYS A 21 14.24 7.13 -6.98
N LYS A 22 15.13 6.14 -6.91
CA LYS A 22 16.47 6.31 -6.34
C LYS A 22 17.30 7.35 -7.08
N THR A 23 17.25 7.37 -8.42
CA THR A 23 17.99 8.34 -9.24
C THR A 23 17.52 9.78 -9.05
N HIS A 24 16.24 9.99 -8.76
CA HIS A 24 15.65 11.32 -8.60
C HIS A 24 15.44 11.74 -7.14
N ALA A 25 16.00 10.97 -6.19
CA ALA A 25 15.80 11.18 -4.76
C ALA A 25 14.31 11.22 -4.33
N TYR A 26 13.49 10.38 -4.97
CA TYR A 26 12.09 10.19 -4.59
C TYR A 26 11.94 9.06 -3.58
N GLU A 27 11.01 9.25 -2.65
CA GLU A 27 10.53 8.20 -1.78
C GLU A 27 9.46 7.37 -2.50
N LEU A 28 9.69 6.06 -2.56
CA LEU A 28 8.74 5.13 -3.17
C LEU A 28 7.76 4.63 -2.11
N VAL A 29 6.46 4.87 -2.32
CA VAL A 29 5.39 4.23 -1.54
C VAL A 29 4.80 3.08 -2.34
N PHE A 30 4.65 1.92 -1.72
CA PHE A 30 3.96 0.78 -2.32
C PHE A 30 2.70 0.40 -1.54
N PHE A 31 1.71 -0.09 -2.25
CA PHE A 31 0.58 -0.84 -1.72
C PHE A 31 0.65 -2.22 -2.35
N CYS A 32 0.77 -3.26 -1.53
CA CYS A 32 0.84 -4.62 -2.05
C CYS A 32 -0.48 -4.98 -2.74
N ARG A 33 -0.41 -5.21 -4.05
CA ARG A 33 -1.53 -5.48 -4.97
C ARG A 33 -2.44 -4.27 -5.17
N ASP A 34 -3.27 -3.95 -4.19
CA ASP A 34 -4.15 -2.78 -4.23
C ASP A 34 -4.32 -2.14 -2.85
N VAL A 35 -4.97 -0.97 -2.82
CA VAL A 35 -5.18 -0.22 -1.57
C VAL A 35 -6.20 -0.92 -0.69
N GLU A 36 -7.23 -1.53 -1.29
CA GLU A 36 -8.27 -2.25 -0.56
C GLU A 36 -7.70 -3.45 0.22
N GLU A 37 -6.83 -4.26 -0.37
CA GLU A 37 -6.21 -5.43 0.24
C GLU A 37 -5.27 -5.01 1.38
N VAL A 38 -4.57 -3.87 1.27
CA VAL A 38 -3.77 -3.29 2.36
C VAL A 38 -4.63 -2.83 3.54
N TYR A 39 -5.72 -2.09 3.30
CA TYR A 39 -6.51 -1.47 4.37
C TYR A 39 -7.64 -2.36 4.90
N LEU A 40 -8.15 -3.30 4.11
CA LEU A 40 -9.24 -4.21 4.48
C LEU A 40 -8.75 -5.64 4.76
N GLY A 41 -7.52 -5.99 4.35
CA GLY A 41 -6.98 -7.34 4.48
C GLY A 41 -7.62 -8.37 3.55
N LYS A 42 -8.42 -7.92 2.58
CA LYS A 42 -9.15 -8.77 1.62
C LYS A 42 -9.21 -8.12 0.25
N ARG A 43 -9.27 -8.94 -0.80
CA ARG A 43 -9.58 -8.49 -2.16
C ARG A 43 -11.01 -7.97 -2.25
N VAL A 44 -11.19 -6.92 -3.04
CA VAL A 44 -12.49 -6.31 -3.32
C VAL A 44 -12.69 -6.24 -4.83
N ASN A 45 -13.80 -6.80 -5.32
CA ASN A 45 -14.14 -6.68 -6.74
C ASN A 45 -14.43 -5.22 -7.10
N ASP A 46 -14.11 -4.82 -8.32
CA ASP A 46 -14.28 -3.43 -8.77
C ASP A 46 -15.70 -2.88 -8.59
N LYS A 47 -16.71 -3.70 -8.85
CA LYS A 47 -18.13 -3.35 -8.65
C LYS A 47 -18.47 -3.01 -7.19
N ASP A 48 -17.71 -3.54 -6.24
CA ASP A 48 -17.95 -3.40 -4.80
C ASP A 48 -17.07 -2.31 -4.17
N LYS A 49 -16.02 -1.83 -4.85
CA LYS A 49 -15.07 -0.83 -4.33
C LYS A 49 -15.77 0.44 -3.82
N VAL A 50 -16.73 0.97 -4.58
CA VAL A 50 -17.48 2.17 -4.17
C VAL A 50 -18.25 1.96 -2.87
N ASN A 51 -18.87 0.80 -2.70
CA ASN A 51 -19.64 0.46 -1.50
C ASN A 51 -18.72 0.17 -0.31
N GLU A 52 -17.60 -0.49 -0.54
CA GLU A 52 -16.56 -0.75 0.47
C GLU A 52 -15.95 0.56 0.98
N VAL A 53 -15.65 1.53 0.12
CA VAL A 53 -15.17 2.86 0.52
C VAL A 53 -16.20 3.60 1.39
N LYS A 54 -17.48 3.56 1.00
CA LYS A 54 -18.56 4.15 1.81
C LYS A 54 -18.62 3.52 3.19
N ARG A 55 -18.52 2.19 3.27
CA ARG A 55 -18.53 1.44 4.54
C ARG A 55 -17.30 1.75 5.39
N PHE A 56 -16.11 1.81 4.77
CA PHE A 56 -14.86 2.10 5.46
C PHE A 56 -14.91 3.45 6.18
N LYS A 57 -15.43 4.48 5.49
CA LYS A 57 -15.62 5.82 6.04
C LYS A 57 -16.69 5.85 7.13
N SER A 58 -17.88 5.29 6.86
CA SER A 58 -19.00 5.36 7.81
C SER A 58 -18.74 4.62 9.10
N LYS A 59 -17.98 3.51 9.04
CA LYS A 59 -17.63 2.70 10.22
C LYS A 59 -16.27 3.05 10.83
N LYS A 60 -15.60 4.12 10.37
CA LYS A 60 -14.27 4.54 10.83
C LYS A 60 -13.25 3.38 10.87
N MET A 61 -13.28 2.52 9.86
CA MET A 61 -12.49 1.28 9.84
C MET A 61 -10.97 1.54 9.89
N ILE A 62 -10.52 2.76 9.58
CA ILE A 62 -9.13 3.18 9.75
C ILE A 62 -8.60 2.96 11.17
N GLU A 63 -9.45 3.05 12.19
CA GLU A 63 -9.08 2.84 13.60
C GLU A 63 -8.70 1.39 13.89
N ALA A 64 -9.18 0.44 13.08
CA ALA A 64 -8.87 -0.98 13.20
C ALA A 64 -7.69 -1.43 12.32
N VAL A 65 -7.14 -0.54 11.48
CA VAL A 65 -6.00 -0.86 10.62
C VAL A 65 -4.74 -0.93 11.47
N LEU A 66 -4.10 -2.09 11.48
CA LEU A 66 -2.89 -2.30 12.27
C LEU A 66 -1.72 -1.52 11.65
N PRO A 67 -1.08 -0.57 12.38
CA PRO A 67 0.03 0.22 11.85
C PRO A 67 1.19 -0.62 11.31
N GLN A 68 1.41 -1.80 11.89
CA GLN A 68 2.41 -2.75 11.42
C GLN A 68 2.22 -3.11 9.93
N ASN A 69 0.97 -3.22 9.45
CA ASN A 69 0.69 -3.53 8.04
C ASN A 69 1.06 -2.37 7.10
N LEU A 70 1.15 -1.14 7.64
CA LEU A 70 1.50 0.07 6.90
C LEU A 70 2.98 0.49 7.09
N SER A 71 3.74 -0.25 7.89
CA SER A 71 5.16 -0.04 8.21
C SER A 71 6.05 -1.16 7.65
N GLN A 72 5.67 -1.77 6.53
CA GLN A 72 6.46 -2.84 5.91
C GLN A 72 7.70 -2.29 5.21
N ASN A 73 8.83 -3.01 5.30
CA ASN A 73 10.07 -2.65 4.60
C ASN A 73 10.18 -3.32 3.22
N GLU A 74 9.45 -4.41 3.04
CA GLU A 74 9.48 -5.23 1.84
C GLU A 74 8.05 -5.49 1.37
N TYR A 75 7.94 -5.89 0.11
CA TYR A 75 6.66 -6.24 -0.50
C TYR A 75 6.09 -7.50 0.19
N LYS A 76 4.97 -7.33 0.89
CA LYS A 76 4.27 -8.40 1.62
C LYS A 76 2.77 -8.24 1.41
N ILE A 77 2.06 -9.37 1.22
CA ILE A 77 0.60 -9.41 1.12
C ILE A 77 -0.05 -8.59 2.25
N ASN A 78 -1.06 -7.78 1.91
CA ASN A 78 -1.75 -6.84 2.78
C ASN A 78 -0.84 -5.76 3.40
N GLY A 79 0.32 -5.50 2.79
CA GLY A 79 1.35 -4.62 3.31
C GLY A 79 1.58 -3.34 2.50
N SER A 80 1.99 -2.28 3.19
CA SER A 80 2.47 -1.03 2.61
C SER A 80 3.64 -0.49 3.44
N ASN A 81 4.50 0.34 2.85
CA ASN A 81 5.53 1.09 3.55
C ASN A 81 5.15 2.55 3.83
N ILE A 82 3.89 2.94 3.62
CA ILE A 82 3.47 4.34 3.68
C ILE A 82 3.86 5.01 5.00
N LEU A 83 3.70 4.36 6.16
CA LEU A 83 4.08 4.97 7.43
C LEU A 83 5.58 5.18 7.53
N ASN A 84 6.41 4.26 7.03
CA ASN A 84 7.87 4.40 7.05
C ASN A 84 8.33 5.59 6.20
N VAL A 85 7.63 5.89 5.11
CA VAL A 85 7.91 7.07 4.29
C VAL A 85 7.45 8.34 5.00
N LEU A 86 6.23 8.36 5.54
CA LEU A 86 5.69 9.52 6.25
C LEU A 86 6.49 9.88 7.51
N ASP A 87 6.99 8.87 8.23
CA ASP A 87 7.81 9.05 9.45
C ASP A 87 9.15 9.74 9.16
N LYS A 88 9.62 9.79 7.90
CA LYS A 88 10.80 10.56 7.50
C LYS A 88 10.54 12.07 7.51
N PHE A 89 9.29 12.47 7.33
CA PHE A 89 8.90 13.88 7.17
C PHE A 89 8.12 14.42 8.37
N TRP A 90 7.48 13.53 9.15
CA TRP A 90 6.62 13.92 10.27
C TRP A 90 6.87 13.09 11.52
N THR A 91 6.84 13.77 12.67
CA THR A 91 6.79 13.11 13.98
C THR A 91 5.35 12.70 14.30
N ARG A 92 5.17 11.45 14.73
CA ARG A 92 3.86 10.96 15.16
C ARG A 92 3.37 11.75 16.37
N LYS A 93 2.09 12.08 16.39
CA LYS A 93 1.44 12.63 17.58
C LYS A 93 1.15 11.45 18.52
N ASN A 94 1.68 11.53 19.75
CA ASN A 94 1.39 10.59 20.82
C ASN A 94 0.02 10.86 21.44
#